data_AF-A0A1Y5GSF6-F1
#
_entry.id   AF-A0A1Y5GSF6-F1
#
_cell.length_a   1.000
_cell.length_b   1.000
_cell.length_c   1.000
_cell.angle_alpha   90.00
_cell.angle_beta   90.00
_cell.angle_gamma   90.00
#
_symmetry.space_group_name_H-M   'P 1'
#
loop_
_entity.id
_entity.type
_entity.pdbx_description
1 polymer ?
#
loop_
_entity_poly.entity_id
_entity_poly.type
_entity_poly.pdbx_seq_one_letter_code
_entity_poly.pdbx_strand_id
1 'polypeptide(L)'
;MDLTDIVNKTCVIGLSYFDLNDEPLKQNLLAGRVVKVHEDDGISVNLNLEDPTDKEAIFTLPSSLAPWFNAPKGAYRNQDNKVLIEDPDFLVTWDVHRTKEDKKDGQSEWWDWIPRVAPPSVG
;
A
#
# COMPACT_ATOMS: atom_id res chain seq x y z
N MET A 1 -10.91 13.84 6.51
CA MET A 1 -10.88 12.70 5.59
C MET A 1 -11.05 11.49 6.46
N ASP A 2 -12.16 10.81 6.29
CA ASP A 2 -12.59 9.71 7.13
C ASP A 2 -12.40 8.39 6.37
N LEU A 3 -12.35 7.26 7.08
CA LEU A 3 -12.15 5.94 6.44
C LEU A 3 -13.25 5.64 5.41
N THR A 4 -14.46 6.14 5.63
CA THR A 4 -15.57 5.99 4.68
C THR A 4 -15.37 6.76 3.38
N ASP A 5 -14.57 7.83 3.35
CA ASP A 5 -14.33 8.62 2.14
C ASP A 5 -13.50 7.88 1.09
N ILE A 6 -12.68 6.91 1.52
CA ILE A 6 -11.82 6.13 0.64
C ILE A 6 -12.50 4.87 0.10
N VAL A 7 -13.65 4.47 0.63
CA VAL A 7 -14.36 3.27 0.16
C VAL A 7 -14.78 3.46 -1.30
N ASN A 8 -14.63 2.42 -2.11
CA ASN A 8 -14.89 2.43 -3.56
C ASN A 8 -13.99 3.37 -4.37
N LYS A 9 -12.95 3.95 -3.76
CA LYS A 9 -11.95 4.79 -4.43
C LYS A 9 -10.77 3.98 -4.92
N THR A 10 -10.13 4.47 -5.96
CA THR A 10 -8.93 3.84 -6.49
C THR A 10 -7.70 4.40 -5.80
N CYS A 11 -6.73 3.54 -5.53
CA CYS A 11 -5.50 3.95 -4.89
C CYS A 11 -4.30 3.20 -5.45
N VAL A 12 -3.16 3.89 -5.46
CA VAL A 12 -1.85 3.31 -5.67
C VAL A 12 -1.17 3.14 -4.32
N ILE A 13 -0.58 1.97 -4.09
CA ILE A 13 0.11 1.59 -2.87
C ILE A 13 1.60 1.42 -3.21
N GLY A 14 2.44 2.34 -2.73
CA GLY A 14 3.88 2.21 -2.76
C GLY A 14 4.39 1.57 -1.47
N LEU A 15 4.98 0.38 -1.58
CA LEU A 15 5.60 -0.34 -0.47
C LEU A 15 7.11 -0.30 -0.64
N SER A 16 7.82 0.36 0.26
CA SER A 16 9.27 0.36 0.30
C SER A 16 9.74 -0.56 1.43
N TYR A 17 10.44 -1.63 1.10
CA TYR A 17 10.92 -2.61 2.07
C TYR A 17 12.35 -2.26 2.46
N PHE A 18 12.62 -2.30 3.75
CA PHE A 18 13.93 -2.03 4.33
C PHE A 18 14.40 -3.20 5.17
N ASP A 19 15.71 -3.40 5.22
CA ASP A 19 16.33 -4.38 6.10
C ASP A 19 16.50 -3.84 7.54
N LEU A 20 17.24 -4.57 8.37
CA LEU A 20 17.50 -4.21 9.77
C LEU A 20 18.46 -3.03 9.94
N ASN A 21 19.15 -2.62 8.87
CA ASN A 21 20.08 -1.51 8.83
C ASN A 21 19.48 -0.29 8.14
N ASP A 22 18.16 -0.27 7.91
CA ASP A 22 17.45 0.74 7.12
C ASP A 22 17.92 0.82 5.65
N GLU A 23 18.52 -0.25 5.12
CA GLU A 23 18.90 -0.31 3.71
C GLU A 23 17.71 -0.71 2.83
N PRO A 24 17.44 -0.01 1.71
CA PRO A 24 16.32 -0.32 0.84
C PRO A 24 16.55 -1.66 0.13
N LEU A 25 15.67 -2.63 0.41
CA LEU A 25 15.71 -3.96 -0.20
C LEU A 25 15.01 -3.97 -1.56
N LYS A 26 13.76 -3.48 -1.58
CA LYS A 26 12.94 -3.43 -2.79
C LYS A 26 11.82 -2.42 -2.62
N GLN A 27 11.32 -1.92 -3.73
CA GLN A 27 10.09 -1.16 -3.78
C GLN A 27 9.08 -1.90 -4.64
N ASN A 28 7.86 -2.03 -4.14
CA ASN A 28 6.75 -2.57 -4.88
C ASN A 28 5.68 -1.50 -5.05
N LEU A 29 5.08 -1.44 -6.24
CA LEU A 29 3.96 -0.55 -6.52
C LEU A 29 2.77 -1.43 -6.88
N LEU A 30 1.69 -1.29 -6.13
CA LEU A 30 0.44 -1.97 -6.35
C LEU A 30 -0.63 -0.92 -6.66
N ALA A 31 -1.67 -1.30 -7.38
CA ALA A 31 -2.84 -0.47 -7.57
C ALA A 31 -4.09 -1.30 -7.35
N GLY A 32 -5.13 -0.67 -6.84
CA GLY A 32 -6.37 -1.35 -6.57
C GLY A 32 -7.47 -0.41 -6.17
N ARG A 33 -8.59 -1.00 -5.77
CA ARG A 33 -9.77 -0.30 -5.30
C ARG A 33 -10.07 -0.67 -3.86
N VAL A 34 -10.31 0.33 -3.01
CA VAL A 34 -10.73 0.08 -1.63
C VAL A 34 -12.11 -0.55 -1.63
N VAL A 35 -12.22 -1.76 -1.09
CA VAL A 35 -13.50 -2.48 -0.99
C VAL A 35 -14.07 -2.43 0.41
N LYS A 36 -13.21 -2.28 1.44
CA LYS A 36 -13.63 -2.31 2.83
C LYS A 36 -12.64 -1.55 3.71
N VAL A 37 -13.16 -0.90 4.74
CA VAL A 37 -12.38 -0.20 5.77
C VAL A 37 -12.92 -0.56 7.13
N HIS A 38 -12.06 -0.93 8.06
CA HIS A 38 -12.39 -1.16 9.46
C HIS A 38 -11.25 -0.67 10.34
N GLU A 39 -11.60 -0.08 11.49
CA GLU A 39 -10.60 0.42 12.44
C GLU A 39 -9.75 -0.72 13.03
N ASP A 40 -10.38 -1.87 13.33
CA ASP A 40 -9.70 -3.06 13.86
C ASP A 40 -9.04 -3.93 12.78
N ASP A 41 -9.71 -4.18 11.65
CA ASP A 41 -9.22 -5.10 10.60
C ASP A 41 -8.33 -4.42 9.53
N GLY A 42 -8.25 -3.09 9.51
CA GLY A 42 -7.49 -2.35 8.50
C GLY A 42 -8.30 -1.95 7.25
N ILE A 43 -7.58 -1.58 6.19
CA ILE A 43 -8.13 -1.15 4.91
C ILE A 43 -7.91 -2.26 3.88
N SER A 44 -8.98 -2.87 3.39
CA SER A 44 -8.93 -3.88 2.34
C SER A 44 -9.02 -3.23 0.96
N VAL A 45 -8.01 -3.49 0.14
CA VAL A 45 -7.89 -3.01 -1.23
C VAL A 45 -7.89 -4.22 -2.17
N ASN A 46 -8.80 -4.25 -3.13
CA ASN A 46 -8.78 -5.25 -4.18
C ASN A 46 -7.80 -4.81 -5.28
N LEU A 47 -6.73 -5.59 -5.49
CA LEU A 47 -5.72 -5.32 -6.52
C LEU A 47 -6.21 -5.68 -7.93
N ASN A 48 -7.32 -6.40 -8.04
CA ASN A 48 -7.99 -6.69 -9.30
C ASN A 48 -8.97 -5.55 -9.64
N LEU A 49 -8.52 -4.65 -10.52
CA LEU A 49 -9.34 -3.52 -10.99
C LEU A 49 -10.45 -3.96 -11.95
N GLU A 50 -10.31 -5.11 -12.60
CA GLU A 50 -11.30 -5.64 -13.55
C GLU A 50 -12.45 -6.35 -12.83
N ASP A 51 -12.15 -7.09 -11.76
CA ASP A 51 -13.14 -7.74 -10.91
C ASP A 51 -13.01 -7.32 -9.44
N PRO A 52 -13.80 -6.34 -8.97
CA PRO A 52 -13.73 -5.86 -7.59
C PRO A 52 -14.31 -6.86 -6.57
N THR A 53 -14.88 -7.98 -7.01
CA THR A 53 -15.41 -9.03 -6.14
C THR A 53 -14.43 -10.16 -5.88
N ASP A 54 -13.31 -10.16 -6.59
CA ASP A 54 -12.25 -11.15 -6.46
C ASP A 54 -11.61 -11.10 -5.07
N LYS A 55 -11.89 -12.11 -4.27
CA LYS A 55 -11.41 -12.18 -2.88
C LYS A 55 -9.95 -12.61 -2.80
N GLU A 56 -9.41 -13.21 -3.86
CA GLU A 56 -8.02 -13.69 -3.89
C GLU A 56 -7.03 -12.53 -4.08
N ALA A 57 -7.46 -11.44 -4.71
CA ALA A 57 -6.67 -10.22 -4.91
C ALA A 57 -6.81 -9.18 -3.79
N ILE A 58 -7.36 -9.55 -2.62
CA ILE A 58 -7.51 -8.62 -1.50
C ILE A 58 -6.18 -8.43 -0.78
N PHE A 59 -5.74 -7.18 -0.71
CA PHE A 59 -4.59 -6.72 0.03
C PHE A 59 -5.03 -5.87 1.21
N THR A 60 -4.52 -6.15 2.42
CA THR A 60 -4.90 -5.42 3.63
C THR A 60 -3.79 -4.49 4.06
N LEU A 61 -4.12 -3.20 4.17
CA LEU A 61 -3.29 -2.16 4.74
C LEU A 61 -3.69 -1.89 6.20
N PRO A 62 -2.79 -1.33 7.02
CA PRO A 62 -3.17 -0.82 8.33
C PRO A 62 -4.29 0.24 8.23
N SER A 63 -5.13 0.37 9.25
CA SER A 63 -6.25 1.32 9.32
C SER A 63 -5.85 2.80 9.38
N SER A 64 -4.56 3.12 9.27
CA SER A 64 -4.06 4.48 9.29
C SER A 64 -4.29 5.18 7.95
N LEU A 65 -4.96 6.33 8.01
CA LEU A 65 -5.09 7.27 6.90
C LEU A 65 -3.93 8.27 6.81
N ALA A 66 -2.97 8.24 7.74
CA ALA A 66 -1.86 9.17 7.77
C ALA A 66 -1.01 9.20 6.46
N PRO A 67 -0.78 8.07 5.75
CA PRO A 67 -0.04 8.09 4.49
C PRO A 67 -0.94 8.25 3.25
N TRP A 68 -2.21 8.61 3.39
CA TRP A 68 -3.13 8.76 2.26
C TRP A 68 -3.09 10.18 1.70
N PHE A 69 -2.62 10.30 0.48
CA PHE A 69 -2.57 11.58 -0.25
C PHE A 69 -3.40 11.51 -1.51
N ASN A 70 -3.91 12.65 -1.99
CA ASN A 70 -4.46 12.73 -3.34
C ASN A 70 -3.37 12.38 -4.34
N ALA A 71 -3.63 11.40 -5.21
CA ALA A 71 -2.64 11.03 -6.20
C ALA A 71 -2.52 12.11 -7.27
N PRO A 72 -1.28 12.48 -7.66
CA PRO A 72 -1.05 13.21 -8.89
C PRO A 72 -1.68 12.48 -10.08
N LYS A 73 -2.29 13.25 -10.98
CA LYS A 73 -2.79 12.74 -12.26
C LYS A 73 -1.63 12.17 -13.08
N GLY A 74 -1.86 11.04 -13.73
CA GLY A 74 -0.87 10.33 -14.53
C GLY A 74 -1.05 8.82 -14.52
N ALA A 75 -0.25 8.16 -15.38
CA ALA A 75 -0.19 6.71 -15.47
C ALA A 75 0.87 6.16 -14.51
N TYR A 76 0.42 5.40 -13.51
CA TYR A 76 1.29 4.70 -12.56
C TYR A 76 1.66 3.35 -13.13
N ARG A 77 2.97 3.05 -13.14
CA ARG A 77 3.51 1.83 -13.74
C ARG A 77 4.27 1.03 -12.70
N ASN A 78 4.20 -0.29 -12.81
CA ASN A 78 5.01 -1.20 -12.00
C ASN A 78 6.48 -1.19 -12.47
N GLN A 79 7.33 -2.01 -11.82
CA GLN A 79 8.75 -2.14 -12.18
C GLN A 79 8.96 -2.65 -13.62
N ASP A 80 8.04 -3.45 -14.16
CA ASP A 80 8.05 -3.92 -15.55
C ASP A 80 7.51 -2.88 -16.55
N ASN A 81 7.28 -1.64 -16.12
CA ASN A 81 6.72 -0.56 -16.92
C ASN A 81 5.29 -0.83 -17.44
N LYS A 82 4.58 -1.80 -16.86
CA LYS A 82 3.16 -2.07 -17.13
C LYS A 82 2.31 -1.06 -16.37
N VAL A 83 1.37 -0.42 -17.06
CA VAL A 83 0.39 0.48 -16.43
C VAL A 83 -0.44 -0.32 -15.45
N LEU A 84 -0.39 0.09 -14.19
CA LEU A 84 -1.21 -0.45 -13.11
C LEU A 84 -2.55 0.26 -13.06
N ILE A 85 -2.53 1.59 -13.11
CA ILE A 85 -3.71 2.45 -13.08
C ILE A 85 -3.38 3.84 -13.64
N GLU A 86 -4.39 4.50 -14.19
CA GLU A 86 -4.32 5.88 -14.67
C GLU A 86 -5.24 6.76 -13.83
N ASP A 87 -4.74 7.93 -13.43
CA ASP A 87 -5.47 8.92 -12.62
C ASP A 87 -6.18 8.35 -11.38
N PRO A 88 -5.46 7.64 -10.47
CA PRO A 88 -6.06 7.15 -9.24
C PRO A 88 -6.54 8.29 -8.34
N ASP A 89 -7.49 8.00 -7.44
CA ASP A 89 -7.93 9.00 -6.45
C ASP A 89 -6.83 9.25 -5.40
N PHE A 90 -6.16 8.19 -4.92
CA PHE A 90 -5.20 8.27 -3.82
C PHE A 90 -3.86 7.60 -4.11
N LEU A 91 -2.82 8.14 -3.49
CA LEU A 91 -1.47 7.58 -3.41
C LEU A 91 -1.15 7.34 -1.95
N VAL A 92 -0.83 6.11 -1.62
CA VAL A 92 -0.53 5.64 -0.27
C VAL A 92 0.86 5.05 -0.25
N THR A 93 1.71 5.47 0.66
CA THR A 93 3.08 4.97 0.76
C THR A 93 3.42 4.47 2.17
N TRP A 94 3.99 3.27 2.22
CA TRP A 94 4.39 2.60 3.45
C TRP A 94 5.83 2.16 3.37
N ASP A 95 6.57 2.44 4.45
CA ASP A 95 7.88 1.86 4.68
C ASP A 95 7.72 0.62 5.56
N VAL A 96 8.20 -0.51 5.07
CA VAL A 96 8.06 -1.82 5.70
C VAL A 96 9.43 -2.27 6.17
N HIS A 97 9.72 -2.07 7.46
CA HIS A 97 11.05 -2.32 8.04
C HIS A 97 11.08 -3.72 8.64
N ARG A 98 12.12 -4.49 8.32
CA ARG A 98 12.36 -5.77 8.97
C ARG A 98 12.81 -5.52 10.41
N THR A 99 12.14 -6.12 11.39
CA THR A 99 12.49 -5.90 12.82
C THR A 99 13.21 -7.07 13.50
N LYS A 100 13.29 -8.24 12.85
CA LYS A 100 14.10 -9.38 13.33
C LYS A 100 14.82 -10.11 12.19
N GLU A 101 16.04 -10.57 12.49
CA GLU A 101 16.77 -11.56 11.70
C GLU A 101 16.03 -12.89 11.70
N ASP A 102 16.05 -13.60 10.57
CA ASP A 102 15.43 -14.91 10.39
C ASP A 102 16.01 -15.93 11.36
N LYS A 103 15.48 -16.02 12.58
CA LYS A 103 15.69 -17.19 13.42
C LYS A 103 14.59 -18.17 13.08
N LYS A 104 14.98 -19.25 12.42
CA LYS A 104 14.21 -20.50 12.26
C LYS A 104 13.52 -20.87 13.57
N ASP A 105 12.29 -20.40 13.76
CA ASP A 105 11.27 -21.03 14.60
C ASP A 105 9.93 -20.31 14.38
N GLY A 106 9.18 -20.76 13.37
CA GLY A 106 7.72 -20.88 13.39
C GLY A 106 6.78 -19.72 13.76
N GLN A 107 7.22 -18.49 14.05
CA GLN A 107 6.32 -17.44 14.56
C GLN A 107 6.58 -16.07 13.95
N SER A 108 5.65 -15.69 13.06
CA SER A 108 5.34 -14.37 12.52
C SER A 108 6.50 -13.62 11.88
N GLU A 109 6.39 -13.23 10.61
CA GLU A 109 7.33 -12.27 10.04
C GLU A 109 7.08 -10.89 10.69
N TRP A 110 8.04 -10.39 11.46
CA TRP A 110 7.93 -9.12 12.19
C TRP A 110 8.31 -7.95 11.28
N TRP A 111 7.36 -7.48 10.49
CA TRP A 111 7.48 -6.25 9.69
C TRP A 111 6.87 -5.08 10.45
N ASP A 112 7.61 -3.99 10.62
CA ASP A 112 7.07 -2.73 11.12
C ASP A 112 6.59 -1.87 9.96
N TRP A 113 5.33 -1.45 10.00
CA TRP A 113 4.72 -0.64 8.96
C TRP A 113 4.72 0.81 9.39
N ILE A 114 5.62 1.60 8.80
CA ILE A 114 5.79 3.01 9.08
C ILE A 114 5.05 3.82 8.00
N PRO A 115 4.00 4.58 8.35
CA PRO A 115 3.29 5.40 7.38
C PRO A 115 4.17 6.56 6.95
N ARG A 116 4.37 6.75 5.65
CA ARG A 116 5.00 7.99 5.15
C ARG A 116 4.00 9.14 5.22
N VAL A 117 4.15 9.98 6.23
CA VAL A 117 3.30 11.16 6.45
C VAL A 117 3.80 12.41 5.72
N ALA A 118 4.99 12.35 5.12
CA ALA A 118 5.49 13.41 4.26
C ALA A 118 4.93 13.23 2.84
N PRO A 119 4.33 14.27 2.23
CA PRO A 119 3.86 14.19 0.86
C PRO A 119 5.05 13.88 -0.07
N PRO A 120 4.89 13.00 -1.05
CA PRO A 120 5.96 12.73 -2.01
C PRO A 120 6.26 14.00 -2.81
N SER A 121 7.48 14.51 -2.68
CA SER A 121 7.97 15.58 -3.55
C SER A 121 8.23 15.01 -4.94
N VAL A 122 7.28 15.20 -5.86
CA VAL A 122 7.54 15.08 -7.29
C VAL A 122 8.32 16.33 -7.71
N GLY A 123 9.65 16.19 -7.83
CA GLY A 123 10.55 17.23 -8.36
C GLY A 123 10.71 17.12 -9.86
#